data_AF-A0A3D3L623-F1
#
_entry.id   AF-A0A3D3L623-F1
#
_cell.length_a   1.000
_cell.length_b   1.000
_cell.length_c   1.000
_cell.angle_alpha   90.00
_cell.angle_beta   90.00
_cell.angle_gamma   90.00
#
_symmetry.space_group_name_H-M   'P 1'
#
loop_
_entity.id
_entity.type
_entity.pdbx_description
1 polymer ?
#
loop_
_entity_poly.entity_id
_entity_poly.type
_entity_poly.pdbx_seq_one_letter_code
_entity_poly.pdbx_strand_id
1 'polypeptide(L)'
;MRIYMYLLIPLLCAVVSSCGTTSSMTPDALHDTSDKRGTVADKLSAALSDAEKTLASGLRTVEQRQAYAAQVGRVTALWLSLTKDQKAVLHVDETYRLETRIPAKLKFDELIPADSIKSRRLKERLTREGVGAAFVAHWKFTAARKAAEPFMSEAGYLVPVTATLDFSKASGGRRRATFSIHDPRESRTVLLAGRQQPLAADFTAYGEHLLGMKNVQMKGIKALLHSSEYMDKLGLLAFESPDKNRIPLVLVHGLMSRPATWENVINQFGADPEIQRHYQIYVFRYPSGVPVIFSSEKLREHLGTLQSILAREGAGMRGRNMVLIGHSMGG
;
A
#
# COMPACT_ATOMS: atom_id res chain seq x y z
N MET A 1 -30.19 -45.15 -1.21
CA MET A 1 -31.18 -45.91 -0.42
C MET A 1 -30.43 -47.04 0.30
N ARG A 2 -30.74 -47.33 1.58
CA ARG A 2 -29.80 -47.89 2.60
C ARG A 2 -28.69 -46.87 2.92
N ILE A 3 -28.52 -46.27 4.11
CA ILE A 3 -29.11 -46.39 5.47
C ILE A 3 -28.56 -47.53 6.36
N TYR A 4 -27.70 -47.14 7.31
CA TYR A 4 -27.42 -47.62 8.69
C TYR A 4 -26.36 -46.62 9.27
N MET A 5 -26.33 -46.07 10.50
CA MET A 5 -27.07 -46.21 11.78
C MET A 5 -26.86 -47.55 12.49
N TYR A 6 -26.37 -47.66 13.74
CA TYR A 6 -25.96 -46.71 14.81
C TYR A 6 -24.50 -47.07 15.28
N LEU A 7 -23.80 -46.50 16.28
CA LEU A 7 -24.16 -46.15 17.67
C LEU A 7 -23.15 -45.14 18.31
N LEU A 8 -23.35 -44.81 19.59
CA LEU A 8 -22.68 -43.75 20.37
C LEU A 8 -22.42 -44.26 21.82
N ILE A 9 -21.87 -43.39 22.69
CA ILE A 9 -21.69 -43.48 24.18
C ILE A 9 -20.31 -44.01 24.67
N PRO A 10 -19.72 -43.46 25.76
CA PRO A 10 -18.29 -43.55 26.07
C PRO A 10 -17.96 -44.27 27.40
N LEU A 11 -16.71 -44.19 27.86
CA LEU A 11 -16.33 -44.49 29.25
C LEU A 11 -15.38 -43.40 29.85
N LEU A 12 -15.27 -43.40 31.17
CA LEU A 12 -14.65 -42.35 32.01
C LEU A 12 -13.52 -42.93 32.89
N CYS A 13 -12.85 -42.06 33.65
CA CYS A 13 -11.93 -42.37 34.78
C CYS A 13 -10.54 -42.95 34.39
N ALA A 14 -9.46 -42.76 35.19
CA ALA A 14 -9.36 -42.13 36.52
C ALA A 14 -8.07 -41.30 36.74
N VAL A 15 -8.14 -40.47 37.78
CA VAL A 15 -7.09 -39.63 38.39
C VAL A 15 -5.85 -40.40 38.83
N VAL A 16 -4.66 -39.80 38.68
CA VAL A 16 -3.56 -39.90 39.66
C VAL A 16 -2.97 -38.51 39.90
N SER A 17 -2.82 -38.12 41.16
CA SER A 17 -2.25 -36.82 41.58
C SER A 17 -0.72 -36.85 41.64
N SER A 18 -0.07 -35.72 41.41
CA SER A 18 1.28 -35.45 41.92
C SER A 18 1.43 -33.96 42.28
N CYS A 19 2.02 -33.68 43.43
CA CYS A 19 2.24 -32.31 43.90
C CYS A 19 3.52 -31.73 43.32
N GLY A 20 3.44 -30.53 42.74
CA GLY A 20 4.57 -29.78 42.20
C GLY A 20 4.54 -28.32 42.66
N THR A 21 5.23 -28.06 43.77
CA THR A 21 5.72 -26.76 44.28
C THR A 21 5.14 -25.46 43.68
N THR A 22 4.52 -24.65 44.55
CA THR A 22 4.18 -23.25 44.28
C THR A 22 5.41 -22.40 43.93
N SER A 23 5.42 -21.81 42.73
CA SER A 23 6.20 -20.59 42.44
C SER A 23 5.23 -19.46 42.13
N SER A 24 5.29 -18.39 42.93
CA SER A 24 4.52 -17.17 42.72
C SER A 24 5.03 -16.45 41.45
N MET A 25 4.17 -16.23 40.46
CA MET A 25 4.47 -15.33 39.36
C MET A 25 4.56 -13.89 39.88
N THR A 26 5.70 -13.23 39.66
CA THR A 26 5.89 -11.82 39.97
C THR A 26 5.22 -10.92 38.91
N PRO A 27 4.78 -9.71 39.27
CA PRO A 27 4.05 -8.81 38.35
C PRO A 27 4.96 -8.03 37.37
N ASP A 28 6.12 -8.57 36.98
CA ASP A 28 7.15 -7.83 36.23
C ASP A 28 6.83 -7.59 34.73
N ALA A 29 5.83 -8.29 34.18
CA ALA A 29 5.46 -8.17 32.77
C ALA A 29 4.80 -6.83 32.37
N LEU A 30 4.48 -5.95 33.33
CA LEU A 30 3.80 -4.68 33.06
C LEU A 30 4.76 -3.49 32.87
N HIS A 31 5.95 -3.49 33.47
CA HIS A 31 6.82 -2.30 33.50
C HIS A 31 7.56 -2.04 32.17
N ASP A 32 8.02 -3.10 31.50
CA ASP A 32 8.77 -3.02 30.23
C ASP A 32 8.00 -2.26 29.13
N THR A 33 6.66 -2.39 29.12
CA THR A 33 5.83 -1.74 28.10
C THR A 33 5.62 -0.25 28.33
N SER A 34 5.65 0.24 29.57
CA SER A 34 5.53 1.67 29.87
C SER A 34 6.81 2.43 29.54
N ASP A 35 7.97 1.88 29.91
CA ASP A 35 9.28 2.51 29.71
C ASP A 35 9.65 2.58 28.22
N LYS A 36 9.42 1.49 27.48
CA LYS A 36 9.53 1.48 26.01
C LYS A 36 8.57 2.45 25.31
N ARG A 37 7.44 2.82 25.94
CA ARG A 37 6.51 3.80 25.38
C ARG A 37 6.94 5.24 25.65
N GLY A 38 7.40 5.54 26.87
CA GLY A 38 7.98 6.84 27.23
C GLY A 38 9.17 7.18 26.33
N THR A 39 10.18 6.28 26.32
CA THR A 39 11.40 6.46 25.51
C THR A 39 11.19 6.51 23.99
N VAL A 40 9.99 6.23 23.47
CA VAL A 40 9.63 6.45 22.05
C VAL A 40 8.81 7.73 21.86
N ALA A 41 7.98 8.11 22.84
CA ALA A 41 7.32 9.42 22.88
C ALA A 41 8.35 10.57 22.95
N ASP A 42 9.40 10.43 23.78
CA ASP A 42 10.50 11.40 23.88
C ASP A 42 11.21 11.59 22.53
N LYS A 43 11.51 10.47 21.85
CA LYS A 43 12.12 10.46 20.51
C LYS A 43 11.20 11.11 19.47
N LEU A 44 9.88 10.93 19.59
CA LEU A 44 8.90 11.60 18.72
C LEU A 44 8.85 13.11 19.00
N SER A 45 8.86 13.56 20.25
CA SER A 45 8.90 14.99 20.59
C SER A 45 10.18 15.66 20.06
N ALA A 46 11.34 15.02 20.27
CA ALA A 46 12.62 15.50 19.72
C ALA A 46 12.58 15.62 18.19
N ALA A 47 12.12 14.59 17.50
CA ALA A 47 12.00 14.57 16.03
C ALA A 47 10.96 15.57 15.49
N LEU A 48 9.88 15.84 16.23
CA LEU A 48 8.93 16.91 15.92
C LEU A 48 9.57 18.29 16.08
N SER A 49 10.40 18.51 17.12
CA SER A 49 11.13 19.77 17.27
C SER A 49 12.16 19.99 16.15
N ASP A 50 12.81 18.93 15.66
CA ASP A 50 13.76 19.04 14.55
C ASP A 50 13.06 19.23 13.20
N ALA A 51 11.90 18.60 13.01
CA ALA A 51 11.02 18.88 11.87
C ALA A 51 10.49 20.33 11.88
N GLU A 52 10.19 20.88 13.06
CA GLU A 52 9.75 22.26 13.21
C GLU A 52 10.89 23.27 12.93
N LYS A 53 12.10 23.03 13.45
CA LYS A 53 13.30 23.82 13.14
C LYS A 53 13.64 23.81 11.65
N THR A 54 13.57 22.63 11.00
CA THR A 54 13.86 22.50 9.56
C THR A 54 12.76 23.07 8.66
N LEU A 55 11.50 23.11 9.11
CA LEU A 55 10.46 23.88 8.43
C LEU A 55 10.68 25.40 8.60
N ALA A 56 11.08 25.84 9.80
CA ALA A 56 11.26 27.26 10.13
C ALA A 56 12.46 27.93 9.43
N SER A 57 13.53 27.19 9.12
CA SER A 57 14.63 27.70 8.28
C SER A 57 14.25 27.87 6.80
N GLY A 58 13.05 27.40 6.42
CA GLY A 58 12.46 27.55 5.10
C GLY A 58 12.82 26.42 4.14
N LEU A 59 11.97 26.24 3.12
CA LEU A 59 12.05 25.13 2.15
C LEU A 59 12.42 25.62 0.74
N ARG A 60 13.36 26.57 0.64
CA ARG A 60 13.70 27.29 -0.61
C ARG A 60 14.66 26.50 -1.50
N THR A 61 15.70 25.89 -0.93
CA THR A 61 16.67 25.07 -1.66
C THR A 61 16.32 23.58 -1.64
N VAL A 62 16.97 22.78 -2.48
CA VAL A 62 16.73 21.32 -2.53
C VAL A 62 17.24 20.65 -1.24
N GLU A 63 18.38 21.11 -0.72
CA GLU A 63 19.02 20.60 0.50
C GLU A 63 18.13 20.86 1.73
N GLN A 64 17.49 22.04 1.79
CA GLN A 64 16.49 22.34 2.82
C GLN A 64 15.28 21.39 2.75
N ARG A 65 14.79 21.09 1.54
CA ARG A 65 13.66 20.16 1.34
C ARG A 65 14.04 18.71 1.68
N GLN A 66 15.26 18.29 1.36
CA GLN A 66 15.81 16.99 1.74
C GLN A 66 15.99 16.86 3.27
N ALA A 67 16.53 17.89 3.93
CA ALA A 67 16.68 17.91 5.39
C ALA A 67 15.33 17.82 6.11
N TYR A 68 14.33 18.57 5.65
CA TYR A 68 12.95 18.47 6.13
C TYR A 68 12.35 17.08 5.86
N ALA A 69 12.52 16.53 4.66
CA ALA A 69 12.04 15.18 4.32
C ALA A 69 12.66 14.10 5.23
N ALA A 70 13.95 14.20 5.57
CA ALA A 70 14.59 13.29 6.51
C ALA A 70 13.94 13.32 7.90
N GLN A 71 13.57 14.50 8.42
CA GLN A 71 12.88 14.59 9.72
C GLN A 71 11.42 14.09 9.64
N VAL A 72 10.69 14.36 8.55
CA VAL A 72 9.37 13.76 8.31
C VAL A 72 9.48 12.23 8.25
N GLY A 73 10.54 11.68 7.64
CA GLY A 73 10.82 10.24 7.62
C GLY A 73 10.99 9.66 9.03
N ARG A 74 11.80 10.30 9.87
CA ARG A 74 12.03 9.90 11.27
C ARG A 74 10.75 9.96 12.10
N VAL A 75 9.97 11.04 11.98
CA VAL A 75 8.67 11.17 12.64
C VAL A 75 7.68 10.10 12.18
N THR A 76 7.64 9.77 10.89
CA THR A 76 6.78 8.71 10.34
C THR A 76 7.10 7.35 10.96
N ALA A 77 8.39 7.00 11.06
CA ALA A 77 8.82 5.73 11.65
C ALA A 77 8.50 5.62 13.16
N LEU A 78 8.65 6.72 13.91
CA LEU A 78 8.32 6.79 15.34
C LEU A 78 6.81 6.78 15.60
N TRP A 79 6.03 7.45 14.74
CA TRP A 79 4.57 7.42 14.79
C TRP A 79 4.00 6.03 14.51
N LEU A 80 4.52 5.31 13.50
CA LEU A 80 4.12 3.94 13.18
C LEU A 80 4.41 2.93 14.30
N SER A 81 5.40 3.17 15.15
CA SER A 81 5.70 2.27 16.29
C SER A 81 4.88 2.57 17.55
N LEU A 82 4.26 3.76 17.65
CA LEU A 82 3.51 4.19 18.84
C LEU A 82 2.02 3.85 18.83
N THR A 83 1.40 3.66 17.65
CA THR A 83 -0.04 3.44 17.55
C THR A 83 -0.46 2.38 16.53
N LYS A 84 -1.42 1.54 16.93
CA LYS A 84 -2.18 0.65 16.03
C LYS A 84 -3.37 1.38 15.39
N ASP A 85 -3.85 2.48 15.98
CA ASP A 85 -4.82 3.38 15.36
C ASP A 85 -4.11 4.63 14.85
N GLN A 86 -3.92 4.66 13.53
CA GLN A 86 -3.25 5.73 12.80
C GLN A 86 -4.10 7.01 12.67
N LYS A 87 -5.38 6.98 13.08
CA LYS A 87 -6.31 8.12 13.02
C LYS A 87 -6.55 8.78 14.37
N ALA A 88 -6.02 8.22 15.46
CA ALA A 88 -6.07 8.82 16.78
C ALA A 88 -5.18 10.07 16.87
N VAL A 89 -5.68 11.12 17.55
CA VAL A 89 -4.88 12.31 17.89
C VAL A 89 -3.98 11.97 19.08
N LEU A 90 -2.67 12.10 18.88
CA LEU A 90 -1.67 11.73 19.88
C LEU A 90 -1.21 12.97 20.65
N HIS A 91 -1.39 12.94 21.97
CA HIS A 91 -0.62 13.79 22.87
C HIS A 91 0.76 13.15 23.03
N VAL A 92 1.80 13.80 22.53
CA VAL A 92 3.17 13.25 22.50
C VAL A 92 3.85 13.51 23.83
N ASP A 93 3.82 14.77 24.26
CA ASP A 93 4.34 15.30 25.52
C ASP A 93 3.52 16.54 25.91
N GLU A 94 4.04 17.37 26.82
CA GLU A 94 3.40 18.65 27.13
C GLU A 94 3.49 19.68 25.99
N THR A 95 4.46 19.53 25.09
CA THR A 95 4.79 20.47 24.00
C THR A 95 3.92 20.24 22.76
N TYR A 96 3.85 19.01 22.26
CA TYR A 96 3.33 18.65 20.95
C TYR A 96 2.06 17.81 21.03
N ARG A 97 1.02 18.31 20.34
CA ARG A 97 -0.14 17.52 19.93
C ARG A 97 0.01 17.14 18.45
N LEU A 98 0.04 15.85 18.16
CA LEU A 98 0.14 15.32 16.80
C LEU A 98 -1.24 14.93 16.28
N GLU A 99 -1.69 15.61 15.23
CA GLU A 99 -2.95 15.36 14.54
C GLU A 99 -2.66 14.76 13.15
N THR A 100 -3.29 13.63 12.82
CA THR A 100 -3.06 12.93 11.54
C THR A 100 -4.13 13.25 10.50
N ARG A 101 -3.72 13.38 9.24
CA ARG A 101 -4.58 13.57 8.07
C ARG A 101 -4.23 12.53 7.03
N ILE A 102 -4.99 11.43 7.03
CA ILE A 102 -4.81 10.29 6.13
C ILE A 102 -6.01 10.25 5.16
N PRO A 103 -5.83 10.14 3.84
CA PRO A 103 -6.93 10.11 2.89
C PRO A 103 -7.89 8.95 3.21
N ALA A 104 -9.20 9.19 3.23
CA ALA A 104 -10.16 8.21 3.73
C ALA A 104 -10.19 6.89 2.93
N LYS A 105 -9.83 6.93 1.64
CA LYS A 105 -9.67 5.76 0.76
C LYS A 105 -8.36 5.00 0.98
N LEU A 106 -7.32 5.62 1.54
CA LEU A 106 -5.98 5.04 1.64
C LEU A 106 -5.96 3.94 2.70
N LYS A 107 -5.55 2.73 2.28
CA LYS A 107 -5.38 1.55 3.12
C LYS A 107 -3.91 1.14 3.05
N PHE A 108 -3.32 0.80 4.20
CA PHE A 108 -1.96 0.25 4.30
C PHE A 108 -1.79 -0.47 5.64
N ASP A 109 -0.81 -1.37 5.70
CA ASP A 109 -0.29 -1.93 6.96
C ASP A 109 1.07 -1.29 7.31
N GLU A 110 1.81 -0.82 6.30
CA GLU A 110 3.13 -0.20 6.46
C GLU A 110 3.37 0.90 5.40
N LEU A 111 4.26 1.84 5.74
CA LEU A 111 4.80 2.83 4.81
C LEU A 111 6.29 2.54 4.63
N ILE A 112 6.69 2.16 3.42
CA ILE A 112 8.08 1.77 3.10
C ILE A 112 8.81 2.99 2.53
N PRO A 113 9.90 3.49 3.15
CA PRO A 113 10.62 4.67 2.66
C PRO A 113 11.10 4.46 1.22
N ALA A 114 10.81 5.41 0.31
CA ALA A 114 11.12 5.24 -1.11
C ALA A 114 12.64 5.16 -1.38
N ASP A 115 13.43 5.94 -0.64
CA ASP A 115 14.90 5.94 -0.65
C ASP A 115 15.52 4.58 -0.26
N SER A 116 14.87 3.81 0.63
CA SER A 116 15.29 2.46 1.00
C SER A 116 15.16 1.44 -0.15
N ILE A 117 14.33 1.74 -1.15
CA ILE A 117 14.06 0.86 -2.30
C ILE A 117 15.06 1.16 -3.42
N LYS A 118 15.91 0.18 -3.73
CA LYS A 118 16.99 0.30 -4.71
C LYS A 118 16.48 0.06 -6.13
N SER A 119 16.65 1.06 -7.01
CA SER A 119 16.39 0.92 -8.46
C SER A 119 17.33 -0.12 -9.07
N ARG A 120 16.75 -1.15 -9.71
CA ARG A 120 17.42 -2.39 -10.13
C ARG A 120 16.75 -3.12 -11.29
N ARG A 121 15.49 -2.83 -11.60
CA ARG A 121 14.64 -3.63 -12.49
C ARG A 121 13.90 -2.77 -13.52
N LEU A 122 13.42 -1.61 -13.10
CA LEU A 122 12.80 -0.63 -13.99
C LEU A 122 13.89 0.24 -14.61
N LYS A 123 13.74 0.56 -15.91
CA LYS A 123 14.76 1.26 -16.72
C LYS A 123 15.11 2.66 -16.22
N GLU A 124 14.19 3.30 -15.52
CA GLU A 124 14.27 4.69 -15.09
C GLU A 124 13.58 4.89 -13.75
N ARG A 125 14.15 5.73 -12.88
CA ARG A 125 13.54 6.12 -11.60
C ARG A 125 12.88 7.49 -11.74
N LEU A 126 11.56 7.46 -11.87
CA LEU A 126 10.72 8.63 -12.12
C LEU A 126 10.32 9.26 -10.79
N THR A 127 10.93 10.40 -10.47
CA THR A 127 10.69 11.15 -9.22
C THR A 127 10.24 12.57 -9.52
N ARG A 128 9.70 13.24 -8.50
CA ARG A 128 9.39 14.68 -8.54
C ARG A 128 10.06 15.36 -7.36
N GLU A 129 10.87 16.37 -7.65
CA GLU A 129 11.49 17.23 -6.63
C GLU A 129 10.39 18.00 -5.88
N GLY A 130 10.57 18.19 -4.57
CA GLY A 130 9.61 18.87 -3.73
C GLY A 130 9.77 18.59 -2.23
N VAL A 131 8.76 18.99 -1.46
CA VAL A 131 8.71 18.83 0.00
C VAL A 131 8.06 17.51 0.40
N GLY A 132 8.49 16.98 1.55
CA GLY A 132 7.92 15.78 2.17
C GLY A 132 8.73 14.52 1.89
N ALA A 133 8.48 13.49 2.68
CA ALA A 133 9.12 12.18 2.55
C ALA A 133 8.27 11.26 1.68
N ALA A 134 8.86 10.70 0.62
CA ALA A 134 8.18 9.75 -0.27
C ALA A 134 8.19 8.33 0.32
N PHE A 135 7.06 7.64 0.24
CA PHE A 135 6.88 6.26 0.71
C PHE A 135 6.08 5.44 -0.31
N VAL A 136 6.19 4.12 -0.23
CA VAL A 136 5.20 3.18 -0.75
C VAL A 136 4.24 2.82 0.37
N ALA A 137 2.97 3.16 0.22
CA ALA A 137 1.91 2.66 1.11
C ALA A 137 1.54 1.25 0.65
N HIS A 138 1.78 0.25 1.50
CA HIS A 138 1.62 -1.16 1.18
C HIS A 138 0.50 -1.76 2.04
N TRP A 139 -0.55 -2.25 1.38
CA TRP A 139 -1.66 -2.97 2.01
C TRP A 139 -1.60 -4.44 1.60
N LYS A 140 -1.13 -5.27 2.53
CA LYS A 140 -0.70 -6.65 2.28
C LYS A 140 -1.87 -7.54 1.91
N PHE A 141 -1.60 -8.54 1.07
CA PHE A 141 -2.54 -9.59 0.74
C PHE A 141 -3.00 -10.36 1.99
N THR A 142 -4.30 -10.59 2.12
CA THR A 142 -4.88 -11.68 2.92
C THR A 142 -6.06 -12.27 2.15
N ALA A 143 -6.43 -13.53 2.42
CA ALA A 143 -7.59 -14.16 1.78
C ALA A 143 -8.89 -13.35 1.97
N ALA A 144 -9.12 -12.82 3.17
CA ALA A 144 -10.26 -11.95 3.47
C ALA A 144 -10.23 -10.63 2.69
N ARG A 145 -9.06 -10.02 2.51
CA ARG A 145 -8.91 -8.81 1.67
C ARG A 145 -9.16 -9.13 0.21
N LYS A 146 -8.62 -10.22 -0.33
CA LYS A 146 -8.86 -10.68 -1.71
C LYS A 146 -10.34 -10.98 -2.00
N ALA A 147 -11.08 -11.47 -1.02
CA ALA A 147 -12.53 -11.68 -1.14
C ALA A 147 -13.32 -10.37 -1.24
N ALA A 148 -12.88 -9.30 -0.56
CA ALA A 148 -13.46 -7.97 -0.67
C ALA A 148 -12.94 -7.15 -1.87
N GLU A 149 -11.73 -7.44 -2.33
CA GLU A 149 -10.95 -6.69 -3.31
C GLU A 149 -10.54 -7.63 -4.47
N PRO A 150 -11.44 -7.95 -5.41
CA PRO A 150 -11.25 -9.06 -6.35
C PRO A 150 -10.04 -8.88 -7.29
N PHE A 151 -9.54 -7.67 -7.48
CA PHE A 151 -8.36 -7.37 -8.30
C PHE A 151 -7.04 -7.32 -7.52
N MET A 152 -7.07 -7.55 -6.20
CA MET A 152 -5.85 -7.64 -5.37
C MET A 152 -4.98 -8.82 -5.82
N SER A 153 -3.66 -8.60 -5.84
CA SER A 153 -2.66 -9.63 -6.15
C SER A 153 -2.10 -10.28 -4.87
N GLU A 154 -1.29 -11.33 -5.00
CA GLU A 154 -0.53 -11.91 -3.86
C GLU A 154 0.47 -10.92 -3.23
N ALA A 155 0.81 -9.83 -3.93
CA ALA A 155 1.60 -8.73 -3.38
C ALA A 155 0.74 -7.66 -2.66
N GLY A 156 -0.57 -7.85 -2.58
CA GLY A 156 -1.49 -6.85 -2.04
C GLY A 156 -1.73 -5.67 -3.01
N TYR A 157 -1.91 -4.48 -2.44
CA TYR A 157 -1.94 -3.20 -3.12
C TYR A 157 -0.78 -2.31 -2.66
N LEU A 158 -0.22 -1.55 -3.60
CA LEU A 158 0.95 -0.68 -3.40
C LEU A 158 0.74 0.62 -4.17
N VAL A 159 0.73 1.75 -3.47
CA VAL A 159 0.62 3.09 -4.08
C VAL A 159 1.73 4.02 -3.60
N PRO A 160 2.24 4.93 -4.45
CA PRO A 160 3.14 5.98 -4.00
C PRO A 160 2.37 6.97 -3.12
N VAL A 161 2.95 7.37 -1.99
CA VAL A 161 2.43 8.43 -1.13
C VAL A 161 3.55 9.36 -0.70
N THR A 162 3.21 10.54 -0.19
CA THR A 162 4.19 11.47 0.37
C THR A 162 3.68 12.04 1.68
N ALA A 163 4.50 11.93 2.73
CA ALA A 163 4.19 12.44 4.06
C ALA A 163 4.72 13.87 4.22
N THR A 164 4.01 14.71 4.99
CA THR A 164 4.42 16.07 5.35
C THR A 164 4.03 16.40 6.79
N LEU A 165 4.82 17.25 7.45
CA LEU A 165 4.49 17.90 8.72
C LEU A 165 4.31 19.42 8.54
N ASP A 166 3.23 19.97 9.08
CA ASP A 166 3.05 21.42 9.25
C ASP A 166 2.79 21.77 10.72
N PHE A 167 3.18 22.97 11.15
CA PHE A 167 3.21 23.34 12.58
C PHE A 167 2.47 24.65 12.87
N SER A 168 1.61 24.64 13.89
CA SER A 168 0.82 25.79 14.30
C SER A 168 0.71 25.94 15.83
N LYS A 169 0.31 27.13 16.31
CA LYS A 169 0.00 27.35 17.73
C LYS A 169 -1.32 26.64 18.09
N ALA A 170 -1.35 25.98 19.25
CA ALA A 170 -2.57 25.46 19.87
C ALA A 170 -2.97 26.28 21.10
N SER A 171 -4.15 26.01 21.63
CA SER A 171 -4.62 26.54 22.92
C SER A 171 -3.74 26.05 24.07
N GLY A 172 -3.45 26.92 25.04
CA GLY A 172 -2.63 26.57 26.21
C GLY A 172 -1.13 26.45 25.91
N GLY A 173 -0.60 27.25 24.98
CA GLY A 173 0.84 27.34 24.68
C GLY A 173 1.42 26.21 23.81
N ARG A 174 0.74 25.06 23.74
CA ARG A 174 1.19 23.88 22.98
C ARG A 174 1.37 24.14 21.48
N ARG A 175 2.20 23.32 20.84
CA ARG A 175 2.37 23.23 19.38
C ARG A 175 1.45 22.14 18.83
N ARG A 176 0.76 22.43 17.72
CA ARG A 176 0.01 21.44 16.93
C ARG A 176 0.86 21.03 15.73
N ALA A 177 1.34 19.80 15.73
CA ALA A 177 1.97 19.17 14.58
C ALA A 177 0.89 18.46 13.74
N THR A 178 0.82 18.76 12.45
CA THR A 178 -0.15 18.18 11.51
C THR A 178 0.57 17.23 10.57
N PHE A 179 0.51 15.93 10.85
CA PHE A 179 1.06 14.90 9.97
C PHE A 179 0.05 14.56 8.89
N SER A 180 0.39 14.78 7.63
CA SER A 180 -0.49 14.53 6.48
C SER A 180 0.15 13.54 5.53
N ILE A 181 -0.63 12.58 5.04
CA ILE A 181 -0.25 11.70 3.92
C ILE A 181 -1.01 12.19 2.68
N HIS A 182 -0.28 12.39 1.59
CA HIS A 182 -0.83 12.84 0.30
C HIS A 182 -0.61 11.76 -0.75
N ASP A 183 -1.54 11.66 -1.71
CA ASP A 183 -1.26 10.96 -2.97
C ASP A 183 -0.58 11.96 -3.94
N PRO A 184 0.69 11.75 -4.33
CA PRO A 184 1.42 12.65 -5.22
C PRO A 184 0.90 12.64 -6.67
N ARG A 185 -0.02 11.72 -7.00
CA ARG A 185 -0.70 11.62 -8.30
C ARG A 185 -1.91 12.56 -8.36
N GLU A 186 -2.68 12.62 -7.27
CA GLU A 186 -3.78 13.59 -7.11
C GLU A 186 -3.26 15.01 -6.82
N SER A 187 -2.20 15.12 -6.01
CA SER A 187 -1.65 16.40 -5.54
C SER A 187 -0.24 16.69 -6.07
N ARG A 188 -0.07 17.80 -6.78
CA ARG A 188 1.24 18.29 -7.26
C ARG A 188 1.92 19.29 -6.31
N THR A 189 1.14 19.91 -5.42
CA THR A 189 1.61 20.91 -4.45
C THR A 189 0.93 20.75 -3.11
N VAL A 190 1.57 21.23 -2.04
CA VAL A 190 1.01 21.29 -0.68
C VAL A 190 1.23 22.67 -0.07
N LEU A 191 0.34 23.09 0.84
CA LEU A 191 0.52 24.30 1.65
C LEU A 191 1.25 23.92 2.96
N LEU A 192 2.45 24.47 3.18
CA LEU A 192 3.24 24.28 4.43
C LEU A 192 3.79 25.63 4.87
N ALA A 193 3.78 25.92 6.18
CA ALA A 193 4.20 27.20 6.74
C ALA A 193 3.62 28.43 6.00
N GLY A 194 2.35 28.32 5.56
CA GLY A 194 1.65 29.38 4.81
C GLY A 194 2.14 29.59 3.36
N ARG A 195 2.97 28.71 2.81
CA ARG A 195 3.48 28.81 1.43
C ARG A 195 3.11 27.56 0.63
N GLN A 196 2.69 27.76 -0.63
CA GLN A 196 2.53 26.66 -1.57
C GLN A 196 3.92 26.15 -1.98
N GLN A 197 4.09 24.83 -1.94
CA GLN A 197 5.34 24.12 -2.23
C GLN A 197 5.08 22.99 -3.22
N PRO A 198 6.01 22.67 -4.14
CA PRO A 198 5.94 21.45 -4.93
C PRO A 198 5.98 20.24 -3.98
N LEU A 199 5.07 19.27 -4.14
CA LEU A 199 5.04 18.06 -3.33
C LEU A 199 5.99 17.03 -3.94
N ALA A 200 6.91 16.46 -3.14
CA ALA A 200 7.80 15.41 -3.58
C ALA A 200 7.03 14.19 -4.13
N ALA A 201 7.70 13.34 -4.93
CA ALA A 201 7.15 12.05 -5.33
C ALA A 201 8.25 11.07 -5.72
N ASP A 202 7.99 9.78 -5.53
CA ASP A 202 8.69 8.69 -6.20
C ASP A 202 7.65 7.76 -6.83
N PHE A 203 7.55 7.78 -8.16
CA PHE A 203 6.59 7.00 -8.93
C PHE A 203 7.12 5.62 -9.31
N THR A 204 8.40 5.32 -9.04
CA THR A 204 9.04 4.05 -9.40
C THR A 204 9.19 3.11 -8.20
N ALA A 205 9.32 3.63 -6.98
CA ALA A 205 9.58 2.84 -5.78
C ALA A 205 8.55 1.72 -5.54
N TYR A 206 7.26 1.94 -5.80
CA TYR A 206 6.24 0.90 -5.61
C TYR A 206 6.42 -0.27 -6.61
N GLY A 207 6.81 0.03 -7.85
CA GLY A 207 7.10 -0.96 -8.89
C GLY A 207 8.39 -1.74 -8.62
N GLU A 208 9.48 -1.06 -8.22
CA GLU A 208 10.74 -1.72 -7.81
C GLU A 208 10.54 -2.62 -6.60
N HIS A 209 9.75 -2.19 -5.60
CA HIS A 209 9.43 -3.00 -4.44
C HIS A 209 8.62 -4.25 -4.83
N LEU A 210 7.56 -4.09 -5.64
CA LEU A 210 6.73 -5.17 -6.16
C LEU A 210 7.57 -6.22 -6.92
N LEU A 211 8.38 -5.79 -7.90
CA LEU A 211 9.23 -6.67 -8.70
C LEU A 211 10.38 -7.27 -7.86
N GLY A 212 10.73 -6.60 -6.76
CA GLY A 212 11.61 -7.11 -5.71
C GLY A 212 11.09 -8.34 -4.96
N MET A 213 9.77 -8.49 -4.84
CA MET A 213 9.14 -9.57 -4.06
C MET A 213 9.38 -10.97 -4.67
N LYS A 214 9.50 -11.99 -3.82
CA LYS A 214 9.78 -13.38 -4.24
C LYS A 214 8.58 -14.07 -4.91
N ASN A 215 7.36 -13.75 -4.50
CA ASN A 215 6.11 -14.34 -5.01
C ASN A 215 5.70 -13.83 -6.41
N VAL A 216 6.16 -12.63 -6.82
CA VAL A 216 5.87 -12.05 -8.14
C VAL A 216 6.65 -12.73 -9.28
N GLN A 217 7.77 -13.40 -8.94
CA GLN A 217 8.68 -14.02 -9.91
C GLN A 217 8.24 -15.44 -10.29
N MET A 218 8.01 -15.67 -11.60
CA MET A 218 7.99 -17.01 -12.20
C MET A 218 8.78 -16.97 -13.52
N LYS A 219 9.26 -18.13 -13.97
CA LYS A 219 10.13 -18.26 -15.16
C LYS A 219 9.30 -18.64 -16.40
N GLY A 220 9.42 -17.86 -17.48
CA GLY A 220 8.44 -17.77 -18.56
C GLY A 220 8.22 -19.01 -19.46
N ILE A 221 9.06 -20.05 -19.39
CA ILE A 221 8.96 -21.21 -20.29
C ILE A 221 8.22 -22.39 -19.65
N LYS A 222 8.53 -22.74 -18.38
CA LYS A 222 7.86 -23.85 -17.67
C LYS A 222 6.34 -23.64 -17.56
N ALA A 223 5.90 -22.38 -17.48
CA ALA A 223 4.49 -22.02 -17.32
C ALA A 223 3.60 -22.32 -18.54
N LEU A 224 4.17 -22.51 -19.74
CA LEU A 224 3.41 -22.90 -20.92
C LEU A 224 3.01 -24.38 -20.85
N LEU A 225 3.99 -25.25 -20.62
CA LEU A 225 3.83 -26.71 -20.54
C LEU A 225 2.91 -27.15 -19.39
N HIS A 226 2.82 -26.34 -18.34
CA HIS A 226 2.00 -26.60 -17.14
C HIS A 226 0.86 -25.56 -17.03
N SER A 227 0.24 -25.18 -18.15
CA SER A 227 -0.79 -24.11 -18.17
C SER A 227 -1.95 -24.35 -17.20
N SER A 228 -2.29 -25.61 -16.92
CA SER A 228 -3.28 -26.03 -15.91
C SER A 228 -2.90 -25.65 -14.47
N GLU A 229 -1.60 -25.69 -14.12
CA GLU A 229 -1.08 -25.34 -12.78
C GLU A 229 -1.13 -23.83 -12.47
N TYR A 230 -1.46 -22.99 -13.47
CA TYR A 230 -1.50 -21.54 -13.34
C TYR A 230 -2.89 -20.93 -13.60
N MET A 231 -3.92 -21.78 -13.66
CA MET A 231 -5.33 -21.39 -13.77
C MET A 231 -5.84 -20.68 -12.51
N ASP A 232 -5.30 -21.03 -11.35
CA ASP A 232 -5.54 -20.41 -10.04
C ASP A 232 -5.21 -18.90 -10.01
N LYS A 233 -4.28 -18.48 -10.87
CA LYS A 233 -3.73 -17.13 -10.99
C LYS A 233 -4.08 -16.49 -12.33
N LEU A 234 -5.09 -17.01 -13.04
CA LEU A 234 -5.77 -16.29 -14.12
C LEU A 234 -6.55 -15.12 -13.51
N GLY A 235 -6.52 -13.95 -14.16
CA GLY A 235 -7.48 -12.88 -13.88
C GLY A 235 -6.96 -11.47 -14.09
N LEU A 236 -7.85 -10.50 -13.84
CA LEU A 236 -7.53 -9.08 -13.86
C LEU A 236 -6.96 -8.66 -12.50
N LEU A 237 -5.84 -7.94 -12.51
CA LEU A 237 -5.10 -7.51 -11.31
C LEU A 237 -4.89 -5.99 -11.33
N ALA A 238 -4.87 -5.37 -10.15
CA ALA A 238 -4.64 -3.95 -9.94
C ALA A 238 -3.62 -3.70 -8.82
N PHE A 239 -3.02 -2.50 -8.80
CA PHE A 239 -2.11 -2.06 -7.73
C PHE A 239 -2.83 -1.32 -6.60
N GLU A 240 -4.10 -0.99 -6.78
CA GLU A 240 -4.96 -0.25 -5.84
C GLU A 240 -6.43 -0.64 -6.04
N SER A 241 -7.30 -0.35 -5.07
CA SER A 241 -8.76 -0.57 -5.21
C SER A 241 -9.33 0.19 -6.42
N PRO A 242 -10.39 -0.30 -7.08
CA PRO A 242 -11.07 0.46 -8.13
C PRO A 242 -11.45 1.88 -7.72
N ASP A 243 -11.32 2.82 -8.64
CA ASP A 243 -11.65 4.22 -8.42
C ASP A 243 -12.58 4.76 -9.50
N LYS A 244 -13.84 4.97 -9.14
CA LYS A 244 -14.90 5.51 -10.03
C LYS A 244 -14.55 6.79 -10.79
N ASN A 245 -13.57 7.55 -10.33
CA ASN A 245 -13.13 8.80 -10.94
C ASN A 245 -12.18 8.59 -12.14
N ARG A 246 -11.65 7.37 -12.32
CA ARG A 246 -10.67 7.01 -13.35
C ARG A 246 -11.22 5.94 -14.31
N ILE A 247 -10.76 5.99 -15.55
CA ILE A 247 -11.09 5.05 -16.62
C ILE A 247 -10.18 3.82 -16.49
N PRO A 248 -10.72 2.58 -16.53
CA PRO A 248 -9.89 1.38 -16.56
C PRO A 248 -9.02 1.33 -17.82
N LEU A 249 -7.70 1.25 -17.63
CA LEU A 249 -6.69 1.03 -18.66
C LEU A 249 -6.13 -0.39 -18.47
N VAL A 250 -6.54 -1.31 -19.33
CA VAL A 250 -6.33 -2.75 -19.18
C VAL A 250 -5.22 -3.22 -20.13
N LEU A 251 -4.10 -3.65 -19.57
CA LEU A 251 -2.95 -4.14 -20.32
C LEU A 251 -2.98 -5.67 -20.42
N VAL A 252 -2.94 -6.21 -21.65
CA VAL A 252 -3.06 -7.64 -21.95
C VAL A 252 -1.78 -8.14 -22.62
N HIS A 253 -1.12 -9.13 -22.00
CA HIS A 253 0.14 -9.68 -22.52
C HIS A 253 -0.08 -10.72 -23.64
N GLY A 254 0.96 -11.02 -24.41
CA GLY A 254 0.91 -11.99 -25.51
C GLY A 254 1.25 -13.44 -25.11
N LEU A 255 1.49 -14.26 -26.13
CA LEU A 255 1.96 -15.65 -26.03
C LEU A 255 3.34 -15.75 -25.35
N MET A 256 3.53 -16.76 -24.49
CA MET A 256 4.73 -16.99 -23.64
C MET A 256 5.14 -15.79 -22.76
N SER A 257 4.28 -14.77 -22.65
CA SER A 257 4.54 -13.52 -21.96
C SER A 257 3.96 -13.53 -20.53
N ARG A 258 4.07 -12.40 -19.84
CA ARG A 258 3.68 -12.18 -18.44
C ARG A 258 3.20 -10.74 -18.28
N PRO A 259 2.40 -10.41 -17.24
CA PRO A 259 2.10 -9.01 -16.90
C PRO A 259 3.35 -8.13 -16.74
N ALA A 260 4.48 -8.69 -16.30
CA ALA A 260 5.76 -8.00 -16.18
C ALA A 260 6.33 -7.47 -17.51
N THR A 261 5.91 -7.96 -18.68
CA THR A 261 6.30 -7.36 -19.97
C THR A 261 5.84 -5.89 -20.08
N TRP A 262 4.80 -5.50 -19.35
CA TRP A 262 4.32 -4.12 -19.26
C TRP A 262 5.02 -3.28 -18.18
N GLU A 263 5.93 -3.82 -17.37
CA GLU A 263 6.45 -3.17 -16.15
C GLU A 263 7.03 -1.76 -16.39
N ASN A 264 7.74 -1.56 -17.50
CA ASN A 264 8.32 -0.25 -17.85
C ASN A 264 7.29 0.73 -18.43
N VAL A 265 6.23 0.23 -19.07
CA VAL A 265 5.08 1.05 -19.50
C VAL A 265 4.27 1.48 -18.28
N ILE A 266 4.05 0.58 -17.33
CA ILE A 266 3.37 0.86 -16.05
C ILE A 266 4.16 1.88 -15.22
N ASN A 267 5.50 1.83 -15.23
CA ASN A 267 6.35 2.84 -14.60
C ASN A 267 6.16 4.24 -15.22
N GLN A 268 6.22 4.34 -16.55
CA GLN A 268 6.06 5.62 -17.28
C GLN A 268 4.64 6.19 -17.14
N PHE A 269 3.61 5.37 -17.39
CA PHE A 269 2.20 5.74 -17.17
C PHE A 269 1.92 6.07 -15.69
N GLY A 270 2.63 5.40 -14.77
CA GLY A 270 2.59 5.64 -13.34
C GLY A 270 3.25 6.96 -12.90
N ALA A 271 3.94 7.68 -13.80
CA ALA A 271 4.53 8.99 -13.56
C ALA A 271 3.89 10.11 -14.41
N ASP A 272 3.28 9.78 -15.55
CA ASP A 272 2.60 10.74 -16.42
C ASP A 272 1.37 11.38 -15.73
N PRO A 273 1.29 12.72 -15.64
CA PRO A 273 0.27 13.40 -14.85
C PRO A 273 -1.13 13.36 -15.47
N GLU A 274 -1.28 13.17 -16.78
CA GLU A 274 -2.59 13.04 -17.41
C GLU A 274 -3.08 11.58 -17.36
N ILE A 275 -2.18 10.61 -17.54
CA ILE A 275 -2.54 9.20 -17.39
C ILE A 275 -2.93 8.90 -15.94
N GLN A 276 -2.13 9.34 -14.94
CA GLN A 276 -2.48 9.26 -13.52
C GLN A 276 -3.87 9.85 -13.20
N ARG A 277 -4.17 11.01 -13.78
CA ARG A 277 -5.37 11.81 -13.46
C ARG A 277 -6.66 11.21 -14.04
N HIS A 278 -6.59 10.59 -15.22
CA HIS A 278 -7.77 10.07 -15.92
C HIS A 278 -7.88 8.54 -15.89
N TYR A 279 -6.80 7.79 -15.67
CA TYR A 279 -6.78 6.34 -15.85
C TYR A 279 -6.27 5.57 -14.62
N GLN A 280 -6.81 4.36 -14.44
CA GLN A 280 -6.32 3.39 -13.47
C GLN A 280 -5.84 2.15 -14.22
N ILE A 281 -4.61 1.74 -13.95
CA ILE A 281 -3.97 0.62 -14.66
C ILE A 281 -4.41 -0.71 -14.04
N TYR A 282 -4.86 -1.62 -14.91
CA TYR A 282 -5.10 -3.02 -14.62
C TYR A 282 -4.24 -3.88 -15.56
N VAL A 283 -3.81 -5.04 -15.09
CA VAL A 283 -3.11 -6.03 -15.93
C VAL A 283 -3.91 -7.33 -15.97
N PHE A 284 -4.17 -7.85 -17.17
CA PHE A 284 -4.74 -9.18 -17.31
C PHE A 284 -3.64 -10.23 -17.35
N ARG A 285 -3.77 -11.26 -16.51
CA ARG A 285 -2.89 -12.42 -16.44
C ARG A 285 -3.65 -13.66 -16.88
N TYR A 286 -3.07 -14.43 -17.80
CA TYR A 286 -3.62 -15.72 -18.22
C TYR A 286 -2.50 -16.71 -18.60
N PRO A 287 -2.69 -18.03 -18.43
CA PRO A 287 -1.75 -19.03 -18.91
C PRO A 287 -1.84 -19.15 -20.43
N SER A 288 -0.92 -18.50 -21.15
CA SER A 288 -1.00 -18.33 -22.61
C SER A 288 -0.94 -19.60 -23.48
N GLY A 289 -0.90 -20.80 -22.88
CA GLY A 289 -1.03 -22.08 -23.59
C GLY A 289 -2.48 -22.60 -23.67
N VAL A 290 -3.45 -21.98 -22.99
CA VAL A 290 -4.87 -22.32 -23.14
C VAL A 290 -5.47 -21.64 -24.37
N PRO A 291 -6.57 -22.16 -24.95
CA PRO A 291 -7.19 -21.57 -26.14
C PRO A 291 -7.52 -20.08 -25.95
N VAL A 292 -7.26 -19.27 -26.99
CA VAL A 292 -7.48 -17.81 -26.93
C VAL A 292 -8.95 -17.49 -26.61
N ILE A 293 -9.91 -18.24 -27.17
CA ILE A 293 -11.36 -18.08 -26.92
C ILE A 293 -11.68 -18.16 -25.41
N PHE A 294 -11.08 -19.11 -24.69
CA PHE A 294 -11.23 -19.26 -23.24
C PHE A 294 -10.57 -18.10 -22.47
N SER A 295 -9.37 -17.69 -22.89
CA SER A 295 -8.69 -16.53 -22.30
C SER A 295 -9.51 -15.24 -22.46
N SER A 296 -10.12 -15.04 -23.64
CA SER A 296 -11.01 -13.90 -23.94
C SER A 296 -12.35 -13.99 -23.20
N GLU A 297 -12.88 -15.19 -22.96
CA GLU A 297 -14.07 -15.39 -22.10
C GLU A 297 -13.77 -14.90 -20.68
N LYS A 298 -12.68 -15.38 -20.07
CA LYS A 298 -12.34 -14.99 -18.69
C LYS A 298 -11.93 -13.52 -18.58
N LEU A 299 -11.32 -12.94 -19.61
CA LEU A 299 -11.14 -11.49 -19.69
C LEU A 299 -12.50 -10.76 -19.62
N ARG A 300 -13.50 -11.16 -20.42
CA ARG A 300 -14.85 -10.57 -20.39
C ARG A 300 -15.54 -10.72 -19.03
N GLU A 301 -15.41 -11.87 -18.37
CA GLU A 301 -15.96 -12.09 -17.01
C GLU A 301 -15.36 -11.10 -15.98
N HIS A 302 -14.03 -10.91 -16.00
CA HIS A 302 -13.37 -9.97 -15.10
C HIS A 302 -13.65 -8.49 -15.43
N LEU A 303 -13.78 -8.14 -16.72
CA LEU A 303 -14.20 -6.80 -17.15
C LEU A 303 -15.65 -6.49 -16.74
N GLY A 304 -16.56 -7.45 -16.88
CA GLY A 304 -17.95 -7.35 -16.40
C GLY A 304 -18.03 -7.19 -14.87
N THR A 305 -17.16 -7.90 -14.14
CA THR A 305 -16.99 -7.74 -12.69
C THR A 305 -16.53 -6.32 -12.34
N LEU A 306 -15.51 -5.81 -13.02
CA LEU A 306 -15.00 -4.44 -12.81
C LEU A 306 -16.05 -3.38 -13.14
N GLN A 307 -16.75 -3.53 -14.27
CA GLN A 307 -17.84 -2.65 -14.68
C GLN A 307 -18.96 -2.62 -13.63
N SER A 308 -19.32 -3.77 -13.08
CA SER A 308 -20.34 -3.88 -12.03
C SER A 308 -19.91 -3.20 -10.72
N ILE A 309 -18.63 -3.29 -10.34
CA ILE A 309 -18.09 -2.58 -9.18
C ILE A 309 -18.17 -1.06 -9.40
N LEU A 310 -17.63 -0.57 -10.52
CA LEU A 310 -17.60 0.86 -10.86
C LEU A 310 -19.02 1.44 -11.07
N ALA A 311 -19.97 0.65 -11.58
CA ALA A 311 -21.36 1.05 -11.70
C ALA A 311 -22.02 1.31 -10.34
N ARG A 312 -21.84 0.41 -9.36
CA ARG A 312 -22.35 0.59 -7.98
C ARG A 312 -21.76 1.79 -7.28
N GLU A 313 -20.51 2.14 -7.57
CA GLU A 313 -19.86 3.34 -7.03
C GLU A 313 -20.31 4.65 -7.72
N GLY A 314 -20.93 4.57 -8.90
CA GLY A 314 -21.41 5.71 -9.67
C GLY A 314 -20.38 6.29 -10.65
N ALA A 315 -19.53 5.47 -11.26
CA ALA A 315 -18.53 5.91 -12.26
C ALA A 315 -19.11 6.46 -13.57
N GLY A 316 -20.40 6.18 -13.85
CA GLY A 316 -21.07 6.60 -15.08
C GLY A 316 -20.33 6.12 -16.34
N MET A 317 -20.07 7.05 -17.27
CA MET A 317 -19.35 6.74 -18.51
C MET A 317 -17.90 6.27 -18.30
N ARG A 318 -17.23 6.65 -17.20
CA ARG A 318 -15.83 6.24 -16.95
C ARG A 318 -15.69 4.73 -16.76
N GLY A 319 -16.65 4.10 -16.07
CA GLY A 319 -16.72 2.65 -15.91
C GLY A 319 -17.23 1.89 -17.14
N ARG A 320 -17.66 2.61 -18.20
CA ARG A 320 -18.13 2.03 -19.46
C ARG A 320 -17.10 2.15 -20.58
N ASN A 321 -16.31 3.23 -20.60
CA ASN A 321 -15.36 3.55 -21.66
C ASN A 321 -13.95 2.99 -21.36
N MET A 322 -13.84 1.70 -21.02
CA MET A 322 -12.55 1.07 -20.71
C MET A 322 -11.62 1.06 -21.94
N VAL A 323 -10.33 1.31 -21.73
CA VAL A 323 -9.30 1.24 -22.77
C VAL A 323 -8.53 -0.07 -22.60
N LEU A 324 -8.43 -0.87 -23.65
CA LEU A 324 -7.67 -2.12 -23.68
C LEU A 324 -6.44 -1.94 -24.56
N ILE A 325 -5.27 -2.39 -24.09
CA ILE A 325 -4.03 -2.45 -24.86
C ILE A 325 -3.53 -3.90 -24.89
N GLY A 326 -3.68 -4.55 -26.03
CA GLY A 326 -3.19 -5.90 -26.30
C GLY A 326 -1.82 -5.90 -26.97
N HIS A 327 -0.99 -6.89 -26.64
CA HIS A 327 0.27 -7.15 -27.34
C HIS A 327 0.27 -8.53 -28.00
N SER A 328 0.44 -8.59 -29.33
CA SER A 328 0.39 -9.83 -30.11
C SER A 328 -0.94 -10.58 -29.82
N MET A 329 -0.90 -11.85 -29.44
CA MET A 329 -2.06 -12.67 -29.03
C MET A 329 -2.91 -12.10 -27.87
N GLY A 330 -2.45 -11.02 -27.22
CA GLY A 330 -3.23 -10.28 -26.22
C GLY A 330 -4.19 -9.22 -26.80
N GLY A 331 -4.19 -9.00 -28.11
CA GLY A 331 -5.17 -8.18 -28.83
C GLY A 331 -6.28 -9.02 -29.45
#